data_AF-A0A2W4TT51-F1
#
_entry.id   AF-A0A2W4TT51-F1
#
_cell.length_a   1.000
_cell.length_b   1.000
_cell.length_c   1.000
_cell.angle_alpha   90.00
_cell.angle_beta   90.00
_cell.angle_gamma   90.00
#
_symmetry.space_group_name_H-M   'P 1'
#
loop_
_entity.id
_entity.type
_entity.pdbx_description
1 polymer ?
#
loop_
_entity_poly.entity_id
_entity_poly.type
_entity_poly.pdbx_seq_one_letter_code
_entity_poly.pdbx_strand_id
1 'polypeptide(L)'
;MERFRAVAAGLAFLLSTSTAAEARDLLRGSPRSMQRQHGVAVQSGYRFAETPRDAEELLAAGELVEVPGNADYDVSRVSYPYALPEVRLFLERLGRQYREATGSPLVVTSLARPRSQQPANAHELSVHPAGMAVDLRVPRDAASRRWLEDTLVALERRGVLDVTRERRPPHYHVAIFPEAYREYVDERMAAEALERTRNAAAVTAVTASAAGAVAAGANGNARLAATGKASRRPAAWLGPVAVVLAFGLSVASQRLRREPPRRAPRLAGRPDPAALR
;
A
#
# COMPACT_ATOMS: atom_id res chain seq x y z
N MET A 1 -40.84 5.65 9.13
CA MET A 1 -40.29 4.64 8.20
C MET A 1 -39.13 5.27 7.46
N GLU A 2 -37.94 4.77 7.80
CA GLU A 2 -36.64 5.37 7.57
C GLU A 2 -36.20 5.29 6.10
N ARG A 3 -35.52 6.34 5.64
CA ARG A 3 -34.66 6.30 4.45
C ARG A 3 -33.23 6.59 4.91
N PHE A 4 -32.51 5.54 5.30
CA PHE A 4 -31.05 5.60 5.41
C PHE A 4 -30.47 5.58 3.99
N ARG A 5 -29.96 6.73 3.54
CA ARG A 5 -29.08 6.81 2.37
C ARG A 5 -27.66 6.49 2.83
N ALA A 6 -27.13 5.37 2.36
CA ALA A 6 -25.73 5.01 2.51
C ALA A 6 -24.85 6.04 1.79
N VAL A 7 -23.88 6.61 2.51
CA VAL A 7 -22.77 7.37 1.90
C VAL A 7 -21.67 6.35 1.59
N ALA A 8 -21.70 5.82 0.37
CA ALA A 8 -20.58 5.10 -0.20
C ALA A 8 -19.60 6.13 -0.79
N ALA A 9 -18.51 6.40 -0.09
CA ALA A 9 -17.36 7.11 -0.66
C ALA A 9 -16.60 6.12 -1.56
N GLY A 10 -17.05 6.01 -2.81
CA GLY A 10 -16.35 5.25 -3.85
C GLY A 10 -15.19 6.08 -4.40
N LEU A 11 -13.97 5.62 -4.15
CA LEU A 11 -12.75 6.11 -4.78
C LEU A 11 -12.88 5.90 -6.30
N ALA A 12 -13.04 6.97 -7.06
CA ALA A 12 -13.10 6.91 -8.52
C ALA A 12 -11.69 6.61 -9.06
N PHE A 13 -11.41 5.32 -9.25
CA PHE A 13 -10.32 4.90 -10.12
C PHE A 13 -10.67 5.39 -11.52
N LEU A 14 -9.88 6.32 -12.07
CA LEU A 14 -9.86 6.59 -13.51
C LEU A 14 -9.36 5.31 -14.18
N LEU A 15 -10.28 4.39 -14.43
CA LEU A 15 -10.09 3.22 -15.29
C LEU A 15 -9.77 3.78 -16.67
N SER A 16 -8.49 3.96 -16.96
CA SER A 16 -8.04 4.01 -18.35
C SER A 16 -8.60 2.76 -19.02
N THR A 17 -9.53 2.95 -19.96
CA THR A 17 -10.09 1.86 -20.76
C THR A 17 -9.01 1.39 -21.71
N SER A 18 -8.04 0.64 -21.19
CA SER A 18 -7.06 -0.10 -21.97
C SER A 18 -7.83 -0.98 -22.94
N THR A 19 -7.56 -0.84 -24.24
CA THR A 19 -8.11 -1.81 -25.17
C THR A 19 -7.51 -3.17 -24.82
N ALA A 20 -8.34 -4.22 -24.81
CA ALA A 20 -7.87 -5.57 -24.46
C ALA A 20 -6.73 -6.06 -25.39
N ALA A 21 -6.60 -5.47 -26.58
CA ALA A 21 -5.51 -5.75 -27.52
C ALA A 21 -4.16 -5.18 -27.02
N GLU A 22 -4.13 -3.92 -26.60
CA GLU A 22 -2.90 -3.26 -26.13
C GLU A 22 -2.38 -3.90 -24.83
N ALA A 23 -3.27 -4.25 -23.90
CA ALA A 23 -2.90 -4.98 -22.68
C ALA A 23 -2.31 -6.37 -23.00
N ARG A 24 -2.87 -7.06 -23.99
CA ARG A 24 -2.34 -8.36 -24.45
C ARG A 24 -0.95 -8.22 -25.07
N ASP A 25 -0.69 -7.14 -25.79
CA ASP A 25 0.58 -6.95 -26.47
C ASP A 25 1.71 -6.60 -25.50
N LEU A 26 1.45 -5.80 -24.46
CA LEU A 26 2.40 -5.59 -23.34
C LEU A 26 2.73 -6.93 -22.65
N LEU A 27 1.69 -7.69 -22.28
CA LEU A 27 1.87 -8.98 -21.60
C LEU A 27 2.56 -10.06 -22.43
N ARG A 28 2.77 -9.90 -23.75
CA ARG A 28 3.57 -10.86 -24.52
C ARG A 28 5.06 -10.77 -24.20
N GLY A 29 5.52 -9.65 -23.64
CA GLY A 29 6.94 -9.35 -23.53
C GLY A 29 7.58 -9.08 -24.89
N SER A 30 8.77 -8.50 -24.86
CA SER A 30 9.56 -8.27 -26.07
C SER A 30 11.06 -8.30 -25.77
N PRO A 31 11.92 -8.59 -26.76
CA PRO A 31 13.37 -8.44 -26.60
C PRO A 31 13.78 -7.04 -26.13
N ARG A 32 13.05 -6.00 -26.57
CA ARG A 32 13.28 -4.62 -26.14
C ARG A 32 13.00 -4.42 -24.65
N SER A 33 11.95 -5.05 -24.11
CA SER A 33 11.66 -5.04 -22.66
C SER A 33 12.78 -5.74 -21.88
N MET A 34 13.25 -6.91 -22.33
CA MET A 34 14.39 -7.62 -21.71
C MET A 34 15.68 -6.79 -21.69
N GLN A 35 15.98 -6.09 -22.80
CA GLN A 35 17.12 -5.17 -22.87
C GLN A 35 16.94 -3.97 -21.93
N ARG A 36 15.72 -3.43 -21.86
CA ARG A 36 15.42 -2.30 -20.99
C ARG A 36 15.57 -2.65 -19.51
N GLN A 37 14.99 -3.75 -19.04
CA GLN A 37 15.15 -4.17 -17.64
C GLN A 37 16.61 -4.39 -17.28
N HIS A 38 17.38 -5.05 -18.15
CA HIS A 38 18.79 -5.30 -17.89
C HIS A 38 19.59 -3.99 -17.90
N GLY A 39 19.29 -3.10 -18.85
CA GLY A 39 19.86 -1.76 -18.92
C GLY A 39 19.61 -0.95 -17.65
N VAL A 40 18.39 -0.97 -17.10
CA VAL A 40 18.07 -0.31 -15.82
C VAL A 40 18.92 -0.88 -14.69
N ALA A 41 19.03 -2.20 -14.58
CA ALA A 41 19.82 -2.81 -13.51
C ALA A 41 21.31 -2.43 -13.59
N VAL A 42 21.89 -2.43 -14.80
CA VAL A 42 23.28 -2.04 -15.04
C VAL A 42 23.50 -0.55 -14.79
N GLN A 43 22.62 0.32 -15.30
CA GLN A 43 22.74 1.78 -15.12
C GLN A 43 22.60 2.19 -13.65
N SER A 44 21.79 1.46 -12.88
CA SER A 44 21.61 1.68 -11.44
C SER A 44 22.74 1.07 -10.59
N GLY A 45 23.69 0.37 -11.22
CA GLY A 45 24.83 -0.22 -10.52
C GLY A 45 24.49 -1.44 -9.66
N TYR A 46 23.36 -2.13 -9.90
CA TYR A 46 23.01 -3.31 -9.13
C TYR A 46 23.95 -4.47 -9.43
N ARG A 47 24.40 -5.13 -8.36
CA ARG A 47 25.19 -6.36 -8.45
C ARG A 47 24.29 -7.54 -8.81
N PHE A 48 24.80 -8.44 -9.63
CA PHE A 48 24.13 -9.68 -10.01
C PHE A 48 24.75 -10.83 -9.21
N ALA A 49 23.95 -11.57 -8.46
CA ALA A 49 24.41 -12.76 -7.76
C ALA A 49 24.81 -13.85 -8.78
N GLU A 50 26.09 -14.20 -8.85
CA GLU A 50 26.54 -15.32 -9.67
C GLU A 50 26.26 -16.64 -8.96
N THR A 51 26.47 -16.66 -7.64
CA THR A 51 26.32 -17.84 -6.79
C THR A 51 25.32 -17.64 -5.64
N PRO A 52 24.85 -18.72 -4.99
CA PRO A 52 24.07 -18.63 -3.74
C PRO A 52 24.73 -17.78 -2.66
N ARG A 53 26.06 -17.90 -2.52
CA ARG A 53 26.83 -17.14 -1.55
C ARG A 53 26.75 -15.64 -1.84
N ASP A 54 26.83 -15.25 -3.10
CA ASP A 54 26.74 -13.84 -3.50
C ASP A 54 25.37 -13.26 -3.10
N ALA A 55 24.29 -14.05 -3.21
CA ALA A 55 22.96 -13.60 -2.79
C ALA A 55 22.88 -13.38 -1.26
N GLU A 56 23.53 -14.24 -0.47
CA GLU A 56 23.65 -14.07 0.99
C GLU A 56 24.53 -12.86 1.35
N GLU A 57 25.61 -12.62 0.59
CA GLU A 57 26.48 -11.45 0.78
C GLU A 57 25.76 -10.15 0.43
N LEU A 58 24.95 -10.12 -0.63
CA LEU A 58 24.08 -8.99 -0.99
C LEU A 58 23.04 -8.70 0.09
N LEU A 59 22.45 -9.74 0.69
CA LEU A 59 21.55 -9.62 1.82
C LEU A 59 22.29 -9.04 3.05
N ALA A 60 23.45 -9.59 3.39
CA ALA A 60 24.24 -9.14 4.54
C ALA A 60 24.73 -7.69 4.38
N ALA A 61 25.00 -7.25 3.16
CA ALA A 61 25.36 -5.88 2.83
C ALA A 61 24.17 -4.90 2.86
N GLY A 62 22.93 -5.41 2.92
CA GLY A 62 21.71 -4.60 2.88
C GLY A 62 21.32 -4.12 1.47
N GLU A 63 21.96 -4.65 0.42
CA GLU A 63 21.56 -4.39 -0.97
C GLU A 63 20.28 -5.15 -1.34
N LEU A 64 20.13 -6.37 -0.81
CA LEU A 64 18.88 -7.12 -0.86
C LEU A 64 18.24 -7.17 0.54
N VAL A 65 16.94 -7.41 0.57
CA VAL A 65 16.15 -7.61 1.79
C VAL A 65 15.38 -8.91 1.72
N GLU A 66 15.12 -9.51 2.88
CA GLU A 66 14.23 -10.66 2.98
C GLU A 66 12.77 -10.30 2.65
N VAL A 67 12.11 -11.23 1.98
CA VAL A 67 10.70 -11.21 1.58
C VAL A 67 10.05 -12.50 2.09
N PRO A 68 9.62 -12.55 3.37
CA PRO A 68 9.14 -13.78 3.99
C PRO A 68 7.69 -14.17 3.61
N GLY A 69 6.94 -13.30 2.93
CA GLY A 69 5.48 -13.43 2.82
C GLY A 69 4.75 -12.80 4.01
N ASN A 70 3.42 -12.67 3.91
CA ASN A 70 2.55 -12.19 4.97
C ASN A 70 1.07 -12.58 4.69
N ALA A 71 0.11 -11.97 5.38
CA ALA A 71 -1.31 -12.26 5.19
C ALA A 71 -1.87 -11.87 3.81
N ASP A 72 -1.15 -11.00 3.08
CA ASP A 72 -1.56 -10.44 1.80
C ASP A 72 -0.89 -11.13 0.60
N TYR A 73 0.27 -11.76 0.80
CA TYR A 73 0.94 -12.55 -0.23
C TYR A 73 1.76 -13.72 0.34
N ASP A 74 1.76 -14.82 -0.40
CA ASP A 74 2.52 -16.04 -0.09
C ASP A 74 3.80 -16.12 -0.93
N VAL A 75 4.90 -16.53 -0.31
CA VAL A 75 6.16 -16.85 -1.00
C VAL A 75 6.28 -18.36 -1.12
N SER A 76 6.01 -18.89 -2.32
CA SER A 76 5.82 -20.31 -2.56
C SER A 76 7.03 -20.93 -3.26
N ARG A 77 7.80 -21.75 -2.53
CA ARG A 77 8.93 -22.54 -3.05
C ARG A 77 10.06 -21.69 -3.65
N VAL A 78 10.36 -20.56 -3.01
CA VAL A 78 11.46 -19.67 -3.41
C VAL A 78 12.68 -19.97 -2.53
N SER A 79 13.78 -20.41 -3.15
CA SER A 79 15.01 -20.78 -2.43
C SER A 79 15.77 -19.58 -1.86
N TYR A 80 15.71 -18.44 -2.56
CA TYR A 80 16.35 -17.19 -2.15
C TYR A 80 15.26 -16.12 -2.07
N PRO A 81 14.53 -16.03 -0.93
CA PRO A 81 13.43 -15.08 -0.76
C PRO A 81 13.96 -13.67 -0.53
N TYR A 82 14.86 -13.20 -1.39
CA TYR A 82 15.56 -11.93 -1.32
C TYR A 82 15.21 -11.10 -2.55
N ALA A 83 15.10 -9.79 -2.37
CA ALA A 83 14.86 -8.87 -3.46
C ALA A 83 15.39 -7.48 -3.11
N LEU A 84 15.42 -6.57 -4.09
CA LEU A 84 15.63 -5.16 -3.79
C LEU A 84 14.51 -4.63 -2.86
N PRO A 85 14.79 -3.65 -2.00
CA PRO A 85 13.80 -3.07 -1.09
C PRO A 85 12.49 -2.64 -1.78
N GLU A 86 12.58 -2.12 -2.99
CA GLU A 86 11.47 -1.61 -3.79
C GLU A 86 10.61 -2.75 -4.36
N VAL A 87 11.19 -3.92 -4.63
CA VAL A 87 10.42 -5.11 -5.00
C VAL A 87 9.62 -5.61 -3.79
N ARG A 88 10.20 -5.57 -2.58
CA ARG A 88 9.45 -5.87 -1.35
C ARG A 88 8.31 -4.87 -1.12
N LEU A 89 8.57 -3.58 -1.26
CA LEU A 89 7.56 -2.53 -1.17
C LEU A 89 6.43 -2.76 -2.18
N PHE A 90 6.78 -3.12 -3.42
CA PHE A 90 5.82 -3.48 -4.46
C PHE A 90 4.94 -4.65 -4.04
N LEU A 91 5.52 -5.73 -3.52
CA LEU A 91 4.77 -6.90 -3.08
C LEU A 91 3.85 -6.61 -1.89
N GLU A 92 4.31 -5.84 -0.91
CA GLU A 92 3.49 -5.44 0.24
C GLU A 92 2.29 -4.58 -0.20
N ARG A 93 2.47 -3.67 -1.16
CA ARG A 93 1.39 -2.82 -1.68
C ARG A 93 0.45 -3.58 -2.60
N LEU A 94 0.98 -4.29 -3.60
CA LEU A 94 0.20 -5.05 -4.57
C LEU A 94 -0.53 -6.21 -3.89
N GLY A 95 0.13 -6.93 -2.98
CA GLY A 95 -0.47 -8.03 -2.22
C GLY A 95 -1.71 -7.56 -1.46
N ARG A 96 -1.59 -6.44 -0.71
CA ARG A 96 -2.73 -5.87 0.02
C ARG A 96 -3.88 -5.50 -0.91
N GLN A 97 -3.59 -4.79 -2.00
CA GLN A 97 -4.60 -4.39 -2.98
C GLN A 97 -5.26 -5.60 -3.65
N TYR A 98 -4.46 -6.62 -3.99
CA TYR A 98 -4.94 -7.86 -4.59
C TYR A 98 -5.87 -8.61 -3.63
N ARG A 99 -5.48 -8.74 -2.36
CA ARG A 99 -6.31 -9.41 -1.35
C ARG A 99 -7.59 -8.63 -1.05
N GLU A 100 -7.53 -7.30 -0.98
CA GLU A 100 -8.72 -6.45 -0.83
C GLU A 100 -9.69 -6.61 -2.00
N ALA A 101 -9.17 -6.72 -3.24
CA ALA A 101 -9.99 -6.84 -4.43
C ALA A 101 -10.54 -8.26 -4.69
N THR A 102 -9.81 -9.30 -4.27
CA THR A 102 -10.07 -10.69 -4.69
C THR A 102 -10.40 -11.63 -3.54
N GLY A 103 -10.11 -11.24 -2.30
CA GLY A 103 -10.24 -12.07 -1.10
C GLY A 103 -9.17 -13.16 -0.96
N SER A 104 -8.21 -13.27 -1.90
CA SER A 104 -7.13 -14.28 -1.89
C SER A 104 -5.76 -13.63 -1.80
N PRO A 105 -4.75 -14.28 -1.20
CA PRO A 105 -3.38 -13.75 -1.20
C PRO A 105 -2.78 -13.81 -2.61
N LEU A 106 -1.91 -12.84 -2.93
CA LEU A 106 -1.06 -12.91 -4.11
C LEU A 106 -0.02 -14.03 -3.92
N VAL A 107 0.37 -14.75 -4.98
CA VAL A 107 1.35 -15.84 -4.85
C VAL A 107 2.62 -15.54 -5.63
N VAL A 108 3.71 -15.34 -4.90
CA VAL A 108 5.07 -15.18 -5.41
C VAL A 108 5.70 -16.55 -5.63
N THR A 109 6.27 -16.79 -6.81
CA THR A 109 6.86 -18.07 -7.21
C THR A 109 8.36 -18.00 -7.50
N SER A 110 8.93 -16.80 -7.62
CA SER A 110 10.38 -16.60 -7.71
C SER A 110 10.74 -15.17 -7.32
N LEU A 111 11.92 -14.99 -6.75
CA LEU A 111 12.53 -13.69 -6.42
C LEU A 111 13.98 -13.70 -6.92
N ALA A 112 14.97 -13.31 -6.10
CA ALA A 112 16.36 -13.47 -6.44
C ALA A 112 16.67 -14.92 -6.86
N ARG A 113 17.44 -15.05 -7.93
CA ARG A 113 17.92 -16.35 -8.41
C ARG A 113 19.34 -16.16 -8.94
N PRO A 114 20.37 -16.66 -8.23
CA PRO A 114 21.75 -16.58 -8.68
C PRO A 114 21.93 -17.17 -10.09
N ARG A 115 22.90 -16.66 -10.87
CA ARG A 115 23.15 -17.14 -12.23
C ARG A 115 23.42 -18.64 -12.29
N SER A 116 24.17 -19.18 -11.34
CA SER A 116 24.47 -20.62 -11.25
C SER A 116 23.26 -21.51 -10.95
N GLN A 117 22.13 -20.91 -10.57
CA GLN A 117 20.86 -21.59 -10.26
C GLN A 117 19.76 -21.28 -11.28
N GLN A 118 20.09 -20.58 -12.37
CA GLN A 118 19.12 -20.29 -13.41
C GLN A 118 18.73 -21.57 -14.16
N PRO A 119 17.45 -21.74 -14.53
CA PRO A 119 17.04 -22.87 -15.35
C PRO A 119 17.67 -22.77 -16.75
N ALA A 120 17.80 -23.90 -17.44
CA ALA A 120 18.45 -23.97 -18.74
C ALA A 120 17.84 -23.05 -19.83
N ASN A 121 16.59 -22.63 -19.64
CA ASN A 121 15.88 -21.72 -20.54
C ASN A 121 15.91 -20.24 -20.07
N ALA A 122 16.70 -19.90 -19.05
CA ALA A 122 16.87 -18.52 -18.63
C ALA A 122 17.61 -17.70 -19.69
N HIS A 123 17.25 -16.43 -19.79
CA HIS A 123 17.92 -15.48 -20.67
C HIS A 123 19.13 -14.84 -19.98
N GLU A 124 20.20 -14.55 -20.70
CA GLU A 124 21.42 -13.91 -20.16
C GLU A 124 21.13 -12.53 -19.55
N LEU A 125 20.16 -11.82 -20.14
CA LEU A 125 19.65 -10.52 -19.67
C LEU A 125 18.65 -10.63 -18.49
N SER A 126 18.58 -11.77 -17.82
CA SER A 126 17.72 -11.93 -16.63
C SER A 126 18.13 -10.97 -15.52
N VAL A 127 17.14 -10.38 -14.86
CA VAL A 127 17.33 -9.45 -13.74
C VAL A 127 16.94 -10.05 -12.38
N HIS A 128 16.57 -11.34 -12.36
CA HIS A 128 16.45 -12.11 -11.11
C HIS A 128 17.76 -12.13 -10.30
N PRO A 129 18.96 -12.30 -10.88
CA PRO A 129 20.17 -12.31 -10.08
C PRO A 129 20.45 -10.98 -9.37
N ALA A 130 19.90 -9.86 -9.88
CA ALA A 130 19.98 -8.55 -9.25
C ALA A 130 18.88 -8.28 -8.21
N GLY A 131 17.97 -9.25 -7.98
CA GLY A 131 16.83 -9.08 -7.08
C GLY A 131 15.79 -8.07 -7.55
N MET A 132 15.84 -7.66 -8.83
CA MET A 132 14.96 -6.64 -9.43
C MET A 132 13.66 -7.22 -10.01
N ALA A 133 13.62 -8.55 -10.21
CA ALA A 133 12.44 -9.24 -10.74
C ALA A 133 11.74 -10.14 -9.71
N VAL A 134 10.44 -10.29 -9.91
CA VAL A 134 9.58 -11.23 -9.20
C VAL A 134 8.71 -11.99 -10.19
N ASP A 135 8.53 -13.29 -9.94
CA ASP A 135 7.55 -14.10 -10.67
C ASP A 135 6.29 -14.28 -9.85
N LEU A 136 5.13 -14.01 -10.46
CA LEU A 136 3.81 -14.16 -9.84
C LEU A 136 3.04 -15.29 -10.50
N ARG A 137 2.34 -16.10 -9.69
CA ARG A 137 1.44 -17.13 -10.20
C ARG A 137 0.30 -16.50 -10.98
N VAL A 138 -0.06 -17.08 -12.12
CA VAL A 138 -1.28 -16.73 -12.85
C VAL A 138 -2.51 -17.17 -12.05
N PRO A 139 -3.43 -16.25 -11.65
CA PRO A 139 -4.65 -16.64 -10.95
C PRO A 139 -5.53 -17.54 -11.83
N ARG A 140 -6.14 -18.56 -11.21
CA ARG A 140 -6.98 -19.53 -11.92
C ARG A 140 -8.31 -18.92 -12.33
N ASP A 141 -8.93 -18.17 -11.42
CA ASP A 141 -10.19 -17.49 -11.67
C ASP A 141 -9.98 -16.28 -12.60
N ALA A 142 -10.97 -16.02 -13.45
CA ALA A 142 -10.83 -15.00 -14.49
C ALA A 142 -10.87 -13.57 -13.95
N ALA A 143 -11.62 -13.33 -12.87
CA ALA A 143 -11.79 -11.99 -12.30
C ALA A 143 -10.50 -11.50 -11.64
N SER A 144 -9.87 -12.31 -10.79
CA SER A 144 -8.61 -11.97 -10.12
C SER A 144 -7.46 -11.89 -11.10
N ARG A 145 -7.43 -12.79 -12.10
CA ARG A 145 -6.45 -12.70 -13.19
C ARG A 145 -6.58 -11.38 -13.94
N ARG A 146 -7.80 -11.00 -14.32
CA ARG A 146 -8.04 -9.74 -15.02
C ARG A 146 -7.64 -8.54 -14.16
N TRP A 147 -8.01 -8.54 -12.88
CA TRP A 147 -7.62 -7.48 -11.95
C TRP A 147 -6.09 -7.32 -11.88
N LEU A 148 -5.37 -8.45 -11.78
CA LEU A 148 -3.91 -8.44 -11.72
C LEU A 148 -3.30 -7.95 -13.04
N GLU A 149 -3.78 -8.46 -14.18
CA GLU A 149 -3.31 -8.04 -15.52
C GLU A 149 -3.56 -6.54 -15.75
N ASP A 150 -4.76 -6.04 -15.45
CA ASP A 150 -5.11 -4.62 -15.61
C ASP A 150 -4.23 -3.74 -14.71
N THR A 151 -3.94 -4.17 -13.48
CA THR A 151 -3.08 -3.45 -12.54
C THR A 151 -1.63 -3.42 -12.98
N LEU A 152 -1.06 -4.56 -13.39
CA LEU A 152 0.33 -4.64 -13.85
C LEU A 152 0.53 -3.84 -15.14
N VAL A 153 -0.41 -3.92 -16.09
CA VAL A 153 -0.39 -3.13 -17.32
C VAL A 153 -0.48 -1.63 -17.04
N ALA A 154 -1.29 -1.20 -16.07
CA ALA A 154 -1.35 0.20 -15.68
C ALA A 154 -0.02 0.72 -15.11
N LEU A 155 0.68 -0.11 -14.33
CA LEU A 155 2.02 0.21 -13.81
C LEU A 155 3.08 0.23 -14.91
N GLU A 156 3.04 -0.72 -15.86
CA GLU A 156 3.95 -0.73 -17.01
C GLU A 156 3.80 0.54 -17.86
N ARG A 157 2.57 0.98 -18.11
CA ARG A 157 2.30 2.25 -18.82
C ARG A 157 2.80 3.47 -18.09
N ARG A 158 2.85 3.42 -16.76
CA ARG A 158 3.46 4.48 -15.95
C ARG A 158 4.99 4.44 -16.00
N GLY A 159 5.57 3.40 -16.59
CA GLY A 159 7.00 3.24 -16.79
C GLY A 159 7.74 2.80 -15.53
N VAL A 160 7.05 2.21 -14.55
CA VAL A 160 7.63 1.83 -13.24
C VAL A 160 7.97 0.34 -13.12
N LEU A 161 7.52 -0.47 -14.07
CA LEU A 161 7.87 -1.87 -14.21
C LEU A 161 7.71 -2.30 -15.67
N ASP A 162 8.22 -3.48 -16.01
CA ASP A 162 7.80 -4.24 -17.20
C ASP A 162 7.15 -5.55 -16.74
N VAL A 163 6.07 -5.98 -17.41
CA VAL A 163 5.44 -7.28 -17.15
C VAL A 163 5.38 -8.15 -18.41
N THR A 164 5.77 -9.40 -18.27
CA THR A 164 5.59 -10.44 -19.30
C THR A 164 4.83 -11.62 -18.73
N ARG A 165 3.82 -12.11 -19.46
CA ARG A 165 3.12 -13.35 -19.13
C ARG A 165 3.79 -14.53 -19.82
N GLU A 166 4.65 -15.20 -19.08
CA GLU A 166 5.32 -16.41 -19.53
C GLU A 166 4.35 -17.58 -19.64
N ARG A 167 4.61 -18.45 -20.64
CA ARG A 167 3.70 -19.57 -20.96
C ARG A 167 4.16 -20.90 -20.40
N ARG A 168 5.46 -21.09 -20.16
CA ARG A 168 6.05 -22.40 -19.80
C ARG A 168 7.22 -22.23 -18.82
N PRO A 169 7.00 -22.46 -17.50
CA PRO A 169 5.69 -22.62 -16.86
C PRO A 169 4.87 -21.31 -16.87
N PRO A 170 3.53 -21.35 -16.75
CA PRO A 170 2.72 -20.13 -16.68
C PRO A 170 2.98 -19.30 -15.43
N HIS A 171 3.48 -18.07 -15.60
CA HIS A 171 3.65 -17.06 -14.55
C HIS A 171 3.71 -15.65 -15.18
N TYR A 172 3.59 -14.62 -14.35
CA TYR A 172 3.98 -13.26 -14.75
C TYR A 172 5.40 -13.02 -14.28
N HIS A 173 6.31 -12.73 -15.21
CA HIS A 173 7.60 -12.15 -14.91
C HIS A 173 7.41 -10.63 -14.79
N VAL A 174 7.79 -10.06 -13.65
CA VAL A 174 7.65 -8.63 -13.37
C VAL A 174 9.00 -8.07 -12.97
N ALA A 175 9.55 -7.16 -13.76
CA ALA A 175 10.77 -6.43 -13.44
C ALA A 175 10.43 -5.02 -12.97
N ILE A 176 10.75 -4.71 -11.71
CA ILE A 176 10.45 -3.40 -11.12
C ILE A 176 11.59 -2.43 -11.42
N PHE A 177 11.29 -1.19 -11.82
CA PHE A 177 12.32 -0.14 -11.94
C PHE A 177 12.39 0.61 -10.62
N PRO A 178 13.41 0.37 -9.78
CA PRO A 178 13.29 0.67 -8.35
C PRO A 178 13.11 2.16 -8.05
N GLU A 179 13.91 3.03 -8.67
CA GLU A 179 13.79 4.49 -8.52
C GLU A 179 12.42 5.00 -8.99
N ALA A 180 12.01 4.64 -10.22
CA ALA A 180 10.74 5.06 -10.78
C ALA A 180 9.54 4.53 -9.96
N TYR A 181 9.63 3.31 -9.43
CA TYR A 181 8.57 2.75 -8.57
C TYR A 181 8.49 3.47 -7.23
N ARG A 182 9.63 3.81 -6.62
CA ARG A 182 9.66 4.60 -5.38
C ARG A 182 9.02 5.97 -5.58
N GLU A 183 9.42 6.69 -6.64
CA GLU A 183 8.83 7.98 -7.00
C GLU A 183 7.32 7.89 -7.20
N TYR A 184 6.85 6.87 -7.93
CA TYR A 184 5.43 6.62 -8.09
C TYR A 184 4.70 6.39 -6.77
N VAL A 185 5.30 5.62 -5.84
CA VAL A 185 4.70 5.41 -4.52
C VAL A 185 4.64 6.73 -3.74
N ASP A 186 5.69 7.53 -3.76
CA ASP A 186 5.72 8.82 -3.06
C ASP A 186 4.67 9.78 -3.61
N GLU A 187 4.53 9.87 -4.93
CA GLU A 187 3.47 10.64 -5.60
C GLU A 187 2.07 10.19 -5.13
N ARG A 188 1.83 8.87 -5.08
CA ARG A 188 0.54 8.30 -4.66
C ARG A 188 0.25 8.56 -3.19
N MET A 189 1.23 8.39 -2.31
CA MET A 189 1.08 8.64 -0.88
C MET A 189 0.83 10.13 -0.59
N ALA A 190 1.50 11.03 -1.31
CA ALA A 190 1.27 12.47 -1.21
C ALA A 190 -0.16 12.83 -1.65
N ALA A 191 -0.63 12.26 -2.76
CA ALA A 191 -1.99 12.47 -3.25
C ALA A 191 -3.05 11.97 -2.24
N GLU A 192 -2.87 10.78 -1.67
CA GLU A 192 -3.77 10.20 -0.66
C GLU A 192 -3.76 11.00 0.65
N ALA A 193 -2.61 11.55 1.04
CA ALA A 193 -2.53 12.46 2.19
C ALA A 193 -3.34 13.75 1.93
N LEU A 194 -3.18 14.35 0.75
CA LEU A 194 -3.90 15.56 0.37
C LEU A 194 -5.42 15.33 0.33
N GLU A 195 -5.86 14.21 -0.24
CA GLU A 195 -7.28 13.85 -0.27
C GLU A 195 -7.85 13.66 1.15
N ARG A 196 -7.12 12.98 2.04
CA ARG A 196 -7.51 12.84 3.45
C ARG A 196 -7.64 14.20 4.14
N THR A 197 -6.71 15.12 3.92
CA THR A 197 -6.78 16.48 4.46
C THR A 197 -8.00 17.25 3.93
N ARG A 198 -8.30 17.15 2.63
CA ARG A 198 -9.50 17.78 2.03
C ARG A 198 -10.79 17.21 2.63
N ASN A 199 -10.87 15.89 2.78
CA ASN A 199 -12.04 15.24 3.35
C ASN A 199 -12.24 15.62 4.82
N ALA A 200 -11.15 15.70 5.60
CA ALA A 200 -11.21 16.17 6.99
C ALA A 200 -11.71 17.63 7.08
N ALA A 201 -11.18 18.53 6.24
CA ALA A 201 -11.60 19.92 6.20
C ALA A 201 -13.08 20.07 5.80
N ALA A 202 -13.54 19.28 4.82
CA ALA A 202 -14.95 19.26 4.41
C ALA A 202 -15.86 18.80 5.56
N VAL A 203 -15.49 17.75 6.30
CA VAL A 203 -16.23 17.29 7.48
C VAL A 203 -16.30 18.38 8.55
N THR A 204 -15.18 19.07 8.84
CA THR A 204 -15.15 20.17 9.80
C THR A 204 -16.02 21.36 9.37
N ALA A 205 -16.04 21.71 8.09
CA ALA A 205 -16.88 22.78 7.57
C ALA A 205 -18.38 22.45 7.69
N VAL A 206 -18.76 21.19 7.40
CA VAL A 206 -20.15 20.72 7.55
C VAL A 206 -20.58 20.73 9.02
N THR A 207 -19.73 20.26 9.94
CA THR A 207 -20.06 20.27 11.37
C THR A 207 -20.16 21.68 11.95
N ALA A 208 -19.27 22.60 11.54
CA ALA A 208 -19.35 24.00 11.94
C ALA A 208 -20.63 24.69 11.42
N SER A 209 -21.02 24.41 10.17
CA SER A 209 -22.26 24.94 9.59
C SER A 209 -23.50 24.43 10.31
N ALA A 210 -23.52 23.13 10.67
CA ALA A 210 -24.60 22.54 11.46
C ALA A 210 -24.70 23.17 12.87
N ALA A 211 -23.57 23.38 13.55
CA ALA A 211 -23.54 24.04 14.86
C ALA A 211 -24.03 25.50 14.76
N GLY A 212 -23.64 26.23 13.73
CA GLY A 212 -24.12 27.59 13.46
C GLY A 212 -25.64 27.65 13.22
N ALA A 213 -26.20 26.71 12.47
CA ALA A 213 -27.63 26.61 12.23
C ALA A 213 -28.43 26.33 13.53
N VAL A 214 -27.91 25.43 14.38
CA VAL A 214 -28.52 25.15 15.71
C VAL A 214 -28.48 26.39 16.61
N ALA A 215 -27.34 27.10 16.66
CA ALA A 215 -27.21 28.33 17.44
C ALA A 215 -28.14 29.45 16.94
N ALA A 216 -28.28 29.61 15.61
CA ALA A 216 -29.19 30.58 15.02
C ALA A 216 -30.67 30.26 15.32
N GLY A 217 -31.05 28.98 15.25
CA GLY A 217 -32.40 28.53 15.63
C GLY A 217 -32.73 28.76 17.10
N ALA A 218 -31.77 28.52 18.00
CA ALA A 218 -31.93 28.79 19.43
C ALA A 218 -32.13 30.29 19.71
N ASN A 219 -31.40 31.16 19.01
CA ASN A 219 -31.50 32.62 19.19
C ASN A 219 -32.81 33.20 18.60
N GLY A 220 -33.31 32.64 17.49
CA GLY A 220 -34.62 32.98 16.93
C GLY A 220 -35.78 32.67 17.89
N ASN A 221 -35.74 31.51 18.54
CA ASN A 221 -36.73 31.12 19.55
C ASN A 221 -36.68 32.01 20.79
N ALA A 222 -35.48 32.42 21.24
CA ALA A 222 -35.32 33.35 22.35
C ALA A 222 -35.89 34.75 22.03
N ARG A 223 -35.72 35.24 20.79
CA ARG A 223 -36.33 36.52 20.35
C ARG A 223 -37.85 36.45 20.27
N LEU A 224 -38.41 35.35 19.75
CA LEU A 224 -39.87 35.14 19.72
C LEU A 224 -40.49 35.07 21.13
N ALA A 225 -39.80 34.43 22.08
CA ALA A 225 -40.20 34.41 23.49
C ALA A 225 -40.12 35.79 24.15
N ALA A 226 -39.17 36.64 23.75
CA ALA A 226 -39.05 38.01 24.24
C ALA A 226 -40.15 38.94 23.67
N THR A 227 -40.59 38.74 22.43
CA THR A 227 -41.69 39.51 21.81
C THR A 227 -43.08 39.03 22.22
N GLY A 228 -43.23 37.83 22.78
CA GLY A 228 -44.49 37.28 23.29
C GLY A 228 -44.91 37.77 24.68
N LYS A 229 -44.07 38.55 25.37
CA LYS A 229 -44.34 39.09 26.71
C LYS A 229 -45.15 40.39 26.69
N ALA A 230 -46.25 40.40 25.93
CA ALA A 230 -47.21 41.50 25.92
C ALA A 230 -48.67 41.04 25.76
N SER A 231 -49.04 39.88 26.30
CA SER A 231 -50.41 39.66 26.81
C SER A 231 -50.51 38.29 27.47
N ARG A 232 -50.82 38.30 28.77
CA ARG A 232 -51.77 37.43 29.50
C ARG A 232 -51.27 37.00 30.88
N ARG A 233 -52.24 37.07 31.79
CA ARG A 233 -52.26 36.71 33.22
C ARG A 233 -51.70 35.30 33.50
N PRO A 234 -51.27 35.03 34.74
CA PRO A 234 -50.60 33.78 35.09
C PRO A 234 -51.64 32.66 35.22
N ALA A 235 -51.41 31.56 34.48
CA ALA A 235 -51.96 30.26 34.82
C ALA A 235 -50.77 29.30 34.91
N ALA A 236 -50.76 28.54 35.99
CA ALA A 236 -49.69 27.66 36.43
C ALA A 236 -49.43 26.50 35.46
N TRP A 237 -48.34 25.79 35.76
CA TRP A 237 -47.95 24.45 35.29
C TRP A 237 -47.20 24.34 33.94
N LEU A 238 -45.91 24.01 34.02
CA LEU A 238 -45.32 22.70 33.66
C LEU A 238 -43.79 22.76 33.86
N GLY A 239 -43.22 21.70 34.44
CA GLY A 239 -41.81 21.62 34.83
C GLY A 239 -40.83 21.50 33.64
N PRO A 240 -39.53 21.74 33.86
CA PRO A 240 -38.54 21.68 32.79
C PRO A 240 -38.11 20.24 32.54
N VAL A 241 -38.28 19.76 31.31
CA VAL A 241 -37.50 18.64 30.78
C VAL A 241 -36.19 19.23 30.26
N ALA A 242 -35.15 19.13 31.07
CA ALA A 242 -33.79 19.42 30.64
C ALA A 242 -33.29 18.28 29.73
N VAL A 243 -33.19 18.55 28.43
CA VAL A 243 -32.48 17.66 27.51
C VAL A 243 -30.98 17.91 27.68
N VAL A 244 -30.33 17.06 28.47
CA VAL A 244 -28.87 16.98 28.54
C VAL A 244 -28.37 16.22 27.32
N LEU A 245 -27.86 16.94 26.32
CA LEU A 245 -27.04 16.36 25.25
C LEU A 245 -25.60 16.23 25.76
N ALA A 246 -25.31 15.07 26.38
CA ALA A 246 -23.94 14.68 26.67
C ALA A 246 -23.31 14.13 25.39
N PHE A 247 -22.53 14.94 24.68
CA PHE A 247 -21.61 14.43 23.66
C PHE A 247 -20.26 14.14 24.31
N GLY A 248 -19.97 12.85 24.47
CA GLY A 248 -18.70 12.35 24.99
C GLY A 248 -17.56 12.62 24.00
N LEU A 249 -16.88 13.75 24.18
CA LEU A 249 -15.56 14.03 23.61
C LEU A 249 -14.53 13.89 24.73
N SER A 250 -13.97 12.69 24.93
CA SER A 250 -12.58 12.46 25.35
C SER A 250 -12.38 11.04 25.86
N VAL A 251 -11.67 10.20 25.09
CA VAL A 251 -10.48 9.47 25.58
C VAL A 251 -9.51 9.26 24.40
N ALA A 252 -8.84 10.33 23.98
CA ALA A 252 -7.61 10.22 23.17
C ALA A 252 -6.42 10.99 23.80
N SER A 253 -6.57 11.48 25.03
CA SER A 253 -5.58 12.36 25.67
C SER A 253 -4.93 11.78 26.93
N GLN A 254 -5.03 10.47 27.17
CA GLN A 254 -4.34 9.77 28.27
C GLN A 254 -3.27 8.77 27.79
N ARG A 255 -2.51 9.12 26.74
CA ARG A 255 -1.26 8.40 26.38
C ARG A 255 -0.04 9.33 26.26
N LEU A 256 -0.02 10.43 27.01
CA LEU A 256 1.17 11.25 27.19
C LEU A 256 1.36 11.56 28.67
N ARG A 257 1.93 10.60 29.39
CA ARG A 257 2.81 10.75 30.58
C ARG A 257 2.92 9.41 31.30
N ARG A 258 4.00 8.68 31.02
CA ARG A 258 4.84 7.85 31.92
C ARG A 258 5.58 6.80 31.08
N GLU A 259 6.57 7.24 30.32
CA GLU A 259 7.74 6.39 30.06
C GLU A 259 8.85 6.82 31.03
N PRO A 260 9.37 5.91 31.86
CA PRO A 260 10.63 6.13 32.56
C PRO A 260 11.82 6.00 31.58
N PRO A 261 12.97 6.63 31.86
CA PRO A 261 14.10 6.66 30.95
C PRO A 261 14.65 5.26 30.64
N ARG A 262 14.99 5.06 29.36
CA ARG A 262 15.73 3.92 28.81
C ARG A 262 16.99 3.63 29.63
N ARG A 263 17.11 2.40 30.15
CA ARG A 263 18.42 1.84 30.56
C ARG A 263 19.26 1.59 29.30
N ALA A 264 20.48 2.10 29.31
CA ALA A 264 21.50 1.85 28.31
C ALA A 264 21.77 0.34 28.14
N PRO A 265 22.13 -0.13 26.93
CA PRO A 265 22.61 -1.49 26.74
C PRO A 265 23.92 -1.69 27.50
N ARG A 266 23.97 -2.76 28.31
CA ARG A 266 25.23 -3.29 28.84
C ARG A 266 26.07 -3.78 27.66
N LEU A 267 27.26 -3.21 27.51
CA LEU A 267 28.36 -3.80 26.75
C LEU A 267 28.74 -5.15 27.38
N ALA A 268 28.51 -6.24 26.66
CA ALA A 268 29.09 -7.57 26.88
C ALA A 268 29.24 -8.22 25.50
N GLY A 269 30.37 -8.77 25.08
CA GLY A 269 31.71 -8.80 25.66
C GLY A 269 32.73 -8.89 24.52
N ARG A 270 33.96 -8.52 24.85
CA ARG A 270 35.14 -8.78 24.01
C ARG A 270 35.33 -10.30 23.87
N PRO A 271 35.60 -10.82 22.67
CA PRO A 271 36.16 -12.17 22.54
C PRO A 271 37.58 -12.20 23.11
N ASP A 272 37.86 -13.26 23.86
CA ASP A 272 39.15 -13.64 24.43
C ASP A 272 40.13 -14.03 23.31
N PRO A 273 41.35 -13.43 23.22
CA PRO A 273 42.31 -13.75 22.17
C PRO A 273 43.11 -15.06 22.40
N ALA A 274 42.67 -15.98 23.26
CA ALA A 274 43.45 -17.17 23.63
C ALA A 274 43.00 -18.52 22.99
N ALA A 275 42.19 -18.52 21.92
CA ALA A 275 41.81 -19.74 21.22
C ALA A 275 42.36 -19.77 19.77
N LEU A 276 43.69 -19.80 19.65
CA LEU A 276 44.45 -20.19 18.46
C LEU A 276 45.63 -21.05 18.91
N ARG A 277 45.37 -22.34 19.16
CA ARG A 277 46.31 -23.46 19.04
C ARG A 277 45.53 -24.73 18.73
#